data_AF-A0A941AFZ3-F1
#
_entry.id   AF-A0A941AFZ3-F1
#
_cell.length_a   1.000
_cell.length_b   1.000
_cell.length_c   1.000
_cell.angle_alpha   90.00
_cell.angle_beta   90.00
_cell.angle_gamma   90.00
#
_symmetry.space_group_name_H-M   'P 1'
#
loop_
_entity.id
_entity.type
_entity.pdbx_description
1 polymer ?
#
loop_
_entity_poly.entity_id
_entity_poly.type
_entity_poly.pdbx_seq_one_letter_code
_entity_poly.pdbx_strand_id
1 'polypeptide(L)'
;PEEGLKAVKRHLEFFNTQPAMGAVILGAAVRLEERVASEEADPRAIGTFKVGLMGSLGAIGDSFFWGALRPMASVAGVLLAMLHPLLGIGALLLLYNGAHLALRWRGFTAGMEGPEGAVGWLKGAALNVRTDDRKLLSAILGGAYAGVFAGRFAVQGGGAFHALAWFLFSAAAVHLFSVLLRKAVSPSEILSFLLFVGVLILWR
;
A
#
# COMPACT_ATOMS: atom_id res chain seq x y z
N PRO A 1 -18.62 -20.62 29.93
CA PRO A 1 -19.44 -20.48 28.70
C PRO A 1 -19.96 -19.05 28.45
N GLU A 2 -20.59 -18.42 29.46
CA GLU A 2 -21.16 -17.07 29.32
C GLU A 2 -20.12 -15.96 29.13
N GLU A 3 -18.98 -16.04 29.82
CA GLU A 3 -17.89 -15.05 29.64
C GLU A 3 -17.28 -15.11 28.24
N GLY A 4 -17.06 -16.31 27.71
CA GLY A 4 -16.62 -16.50 26.32
C GLY A 4 -17.62 -15.91 25.32
N LEU A 5 -18.92 -16.05 25.56
CA LEU A 5 -19.95 -15.44 24.72
C LEU A 5 -19.93 -13.90 24.81
N LYS A 6 -19.70 -13.33 26.01
CA LYS A 6 -19.54 -11.89 26.21
C LYS A 6 -18.30 -11.35 25.47
N ALA A 7 -17.18 -12.08 25.51
CA ALA A 7 -15.97 -11.73 24.77
C ALA A 7 -16.21 -11.74 23.25
N VAL A 8 -16.83 -12.80 22.72
CA VAL A 8 -17.17 -12.88 21.29
C VAL A 8 -18.04 -11.70 20.88
N LYS A 9 -19.08 -11.36 21.65
CA LYS A 9 -19.96 -10.21 21.35
C LYS A 9 -19.20 -8.88 21.25
N ARG A 10 -18.18 -8.63 22.09
CA ARG A 10 -17.34 -7.43 22.00
C ARG A 10 -16.51 -7.36 20.71
N HIS A 11 -16.18 -8.50 20.12
CA HIS A 11 -15.37 -8.56 18.89
C HIS A 11 -16.21 -8.64 17.59
N LEU A 12 -17.54 -8.69 17.69
CA LEU A 12 -18.44 -8.64 16.53
C LEU A 12 -18.69 -7.22 16.00
N GLU A 13 -18.17 -6.19 16.67
CA GLU A 13 -18.25 -4.81 16.20
C GLU A 13 -17.46 -4.62 14.89
N PHE A 14 -17.93 -3.69 14.05
CA PHE A 14 -17.26 -3.35 12.81
C PHE A 14 -15.80 -2.94 13.06
N PHE A 15 -14.90 -3.56 12.32
CA PHE A 15 -13.48 -3.28 12.38
C PHE A 15 -12.91 -3.30 10.97
N ASN A 16 -12.57 -2.12 10.45
CA ASN A 16 -11.94 -1.97 9.15
C ASN A 16 -10.73 -1.04 9.27
N THR A 17 -9.56 -1.60 9.03
CA THR A 17 -8.29 -0.88 9.04
C THR A 17 -7.31 -1.57 8.12
N GLN A 18 -6.16 -0.95 7.88
CA GLN A 18 -5.15 -1.55 7.04
C GLN A 18 -4.53 -2.78 7.75
N PRO A 19 -4.36 -3.94 7.08
CA PRO A 19 -3.97 -5.21 7.72
C PRO A 19 -2.65 -5.24 8.52
N ALA A 20 -1.63 -4.48 8.11
CA ALA A 20 -0.38 -4.35 8.87
C ALA A 20 -0.52 -3.41 10.07
N MET A 21 -1.28 -2.34 9.94
CA MET A 21 -1.59 -1.43 11.05
C MET A 21 -2.50 -2.10 12.08
N GLY A 22 -3.43 -2.96 11.66
CA GLY A 22 -4.37 -3.63 12.55
C GLY A 22 -3.72 -4.47 13.66
N ALA A 23 -2.47 -4.90 13.47
CA ALA A 23 -1.71 -5.63 14.48
C ALA A 23 -1.52 -4.85 15.79
N VAL A 24 -1.35 -3.52 15.74
CA VAL A 24 -1.23 -2.69 16.96
C VAL A 24 -2.54 -2.66 17.74
N ILE A 25 -3.67 -2.57 17.03
CA ILE A 25 -4.99 -2.57 17.64
C ILE A 25 -5.27 -3.95 18.24
N LEU A 26 -4.89 -5.02 17.54
CA LEU A 26 -5.05 -6.39 18.02
C LEU A 26 -4.25 -6.62 19.31
N GLY A 27 -2.98 -6.23 19.37
CA GLY A 27 -2.16 -6.38 20.58
C GLY A 27 -2.77 -5.65 21.78
N ALA A 28 -3.22 -4.41 21.58
CA ALA A 28 -3.86 -3.63 22.64
C ALA A 28 -5.22 -4.21 23.06
N ALA A 29 -5.99 -4.76 22.13
CA ALA A 29 -7.24 -5.44 22.43
C ALA A 29 -7.01 -6.70 23.28
N VAL A 30 -5.96 -7.48 22.99
CA VAL A 30 -5.57 -8.63 23.82
C VAL A 30 -5.22 -8.18 25.23
N ARG A 31 -4.36 -7.18 25.39
CA ARG A 31 -4.00 -6.65 26.72
C ARG A 31 -5.21 -6.05 27.46
N LEU A 32 -6.15 -5.43 26.76
CA LEU A 32 -7.39 -4.95 27.37
C LEU A 32 -8.29 -6.09 27.84
N GLU A 33 -8.40 -7.19 27.10
CA GLU A 33 -9.13 -8.38 27.58
C GLU A 33 -8.49 -8.97 28.84
N GLU A 34 -7.15 -8.99 28.94
CA GLU A 34 -6.43 -9.40 30.17
C GLU A 34 -6.75 -8.48 31.36
N ARG A 35 -6.75 -7.15 31.16
CA ARG A 35 -7.11 -6.17 32.20
C ARG A 35 -8.58 -6.28 32.60
N VAL A 36 -9.49 -6.54 31.65
CA VAL A 36 -10.92 -6.75 31.92
C VAL A 36 -11.14 -8.02 32.74
N ALA A 37 -10.44 -9.12 32.42
CA ALA A 37 -10.51 -10.35 33.19
C ALA A 37 -9.98 -10.21 34.62
N SER A 38 -9.08 -9.24 34.84
CA SER A 38 -8.50 -8.91 36.15
C SER A 38 -9.25 -7.77 36.87
N GLU A 39 -10.39 -7.33 36.34
CA GLU A 39 -11.20 -6.21 36.86
C GLU A 39 -10.48 -4.84 36.90
N GLU A 40 -9.39 -4.69 36.16
CA GLU A 40 -8.59 -3.45 36.07
C GLU A 40 -9.09 -2.48 34.98
N ALA A 41 -10.00 -2.93 34.11
CA ALA A 41 -10.53 -2.13 33.00
C ALA A 41 -12.01 -2.43 32.70
N ASP A 42 -12.73 -1.41 32.22
CA ASP A 42 -14.10 -1.54 31.72
C ASP A 42 -14.10 -2.31 30.37
N PRO A 43 -14.91 -3.38 30.20
CA PRO A 43 -15.07 -4.08 28.92
C PRO A 43 -15.36 -3.18 27.72
N ARG A 44 -16.00 -2.02 27.93
CA ARG A 44 -16.29 -1.03 26.87
C ARG A 44 -15.03 -0.40 26.28
N ALA A 45 -13.93 -0.38 27.02
CA ALA A 45 -12.66 0.19 26.57
C ALA A 45 -12.12 -0.50 25.31
N ILE A 46 -12.39 -1.79 25.12
CA ILE A 46 -11.97 -2.56 23.94
C ILE A 46 -12.61 -2.00 22.66
N GLY A 47 -13.94 -1.83 22.67
CA GLY A 47 -14.68 -1.26 21.54
C GLY A 47 -14.28 0.18 21.27
N THR A 48 -14.20 1.02 22.32
CA THR A 48 -13.75 2.41 22.22
C THR A 48 -12.37 2.53 21.58
N PHE A 49 -11.42 1.68 21.99
CA PHE A 49 -10.07 1.69 21.44
C PHE A 49 -10.04 1.25 19.97
N LYS A 50 -10.74 0.16 19.62
CA LYS A 50 -10.83 -0.33 18.24
C LYS A 50 -11.42 0.72 17.30
N VAL A 51 -12.59 1.26 17.66
CA VAL A 51 -13.30 2.27 16.86
C VAL A 51 -12.50 3.56 16.77
N GLY A 52 -11.85 3.97 17.87
CA GLY A 52 -11.05 5.20 17.92
C GLY A 52 -9.83 5.19 16.98
N LEU A 53 -9.28 4.01 16.67
CA LEU A 53 -8.06 3.90 15.86
C LEU A 53 -8.26 3.28 14.47
N MET A 54 -9.30 2.48 14.24
CA MET A 54 -9.44 1.72 12.99
C MET A 54 -9.42 2.62 11.74
N GLY A 55 -10.10 3.77 11.79
CA GLY A 55 -10.23 4.70 10.67
C GLY A 55 -8.94 5.48 10.38
N SER A 56 -8.33 6.06 11.41
CA SER A 56 -7.09 6.85 11.26
C SER A 56 -5.92 5.97 10.84
N LEU A 57 -5.76 4.80 11.46
CA LEU A 57 -4.73 3.83 11.06
C LEU A 57 -5.03 3.20 9.71
N GLY A 58 -6.31 3.07 9.35
CA GLY A 58 -6.74 2.67 8.02
C GLY A 58 -6.23 3.65 6.97
N ALA A 59 -6.54 4.93 7.11
CA ALA A 59 -6.11 5.98 6.18
C ALA A 59 -4.58 6.12 6.08
N ILE A 60 -3.87 6.11 7.22
CA ILE A 60 -2.40 6.19 7.24
C ILE A 60 -1.78 4.96 6.58
N GLY A 61 -2.24 3.77 6.97
CA GLY A 61 -1.79 2.51 6.39
C GLY A 61 -2.08 2.46 4.90
N ASP A 62 -3.22 3.00 4.46
CA ASP A 62 -3.61 2.98 3.07
C ASP A 62 -2.70 3.83 2.18
N SER A 63 -2.45 5.05 2.63
CA SER A 63 -1.50 5.97 1.99
C SER A 63 -0.08 5.39 1.95
N PHE A 64 0.36 4.75 3.03
CA PHE A 64 1.72 4.20 3.12
C PHE A 64 1.91 2.92 2.31
N PHE A 65 1.10 1.88 2.55
CA PHE A 65 1.32 0.57 1.95
C PHE A 65 0.85 0.51 0.49
N TRP A 66 -0.37 0.95 0.23
CA TRP A 66 -0.94 0.87 -1.11
C TRP A 66 -0.56 2.08 -1.96
N GLY A 67 -0.52 3.26 -1.35
CA GLY A 67 -0.24 4.51 -2.05
C GLY A 67 1.24 4.79 -2.33
N ALA A 68 2.17 4.22 -1.55
CA ALA A 68 3.59 4.55 -1.68
C ALA A 68 4.53 3.34 -1.75
N LEU A 69 4.48 2.45 -0.75
CA LEU A 69 5.41 1.33 -0.66
C LEU A 69 5.20 0.31 -1.78
N ARG A 70 3.95 -0.10 -2.05
CA ARG A 70 3.66 -1.09 -3.09
C ARG A 70 4.06 -0.59 -4.48
N PRO A 71 3.69 0.62 -4.93
CA PRO A 71 4.16 1.16 -6.20
C PRO A 71 5.69 1.21 -6.29
N MET A 72 6.35 1.73 -5.26
CA MET A 72 7.82 1.82 -5.21
C MET A 72 8.49 0.44 -5.33
N ALA A 73 8.06 -0.53 -4.52
CA ALA A 73 8.59 -1.89 -4.54
C ALA A 73 8.30 -2.60 -5.87
N SER A 74 7.14 -2.33 -6.49
CA SER A 74 6.77 -2.90 -7.79
C SER A 74 7.69 -2.40 -8.90
N VAL A 75 7.92 -1.08 -8.97
CA VAL A 75 8.79 -0.51 -10.01
C VAL A 75 10.25 -0.90 -9.80
N ALA A 76 10.72 -0.95 -8.54
CA ALA A 76 12.04 -1.49 -8.21
C ALA A 76 12.18 -2.95 -8.68
N GLY A 77 11.15 -3.78 -8.42
CA GLY A 77 11.10 -5.16 -8.86
C GLY A 77 11.14 -5.31 -10.39
N VAL A 78 10.39 -4.47 -11.12
CA VAL A 78 10.42 -4.45 -12.59
C VAL A 78 11.83 -4.14 -13.11
N LEU A 79 12.47 -3.10 -12.59
CA LEU A 79 13.82 -2.71 -13.01
C LEU A 79 14.84 -3.83 -12.75
N LEU A 80 14.78 -4.49 -11.60
CA LEU A 80 15.67 -5.61 -11.27
C LEU A 80 15.35 -6.88 -12.09
N ALA A 81 14.09 -7.12 -12.43
CA ALA A 81 13.69 -8.22 -13.30
C ALA A 81 14.30 -8.12 -14.71
N MET A 82 14.59 -6.89 -15.18
CA MET A 82 15.28 -6.67 -16.45
C MET A 82 16.73 -7.17 -16.44
N LEU A 83 17.35 -7.27 -15.26
CA LEU A 83 18.67 -7.90 -15.09
C LEU A 83 18.54 -9.41 -14.93
N HIS A 84 17.67 -9.84 -14.01
CA HIS A 84 17.37 -11.24 -13.79
C HIS A 84 15.99 -11.41 -13.12
N PRO A 85 15.09 -12.28 -13.62
CA PRO A 85 13.71 -12.40 -13.11
C PRO A 85 13.62 -12.65 -11.60
N LEU A 86 14.49 -13.49 -11.04
CA LEU A 86 14.49 -13.79 -9.60
C LEU A 86 14.84 -12.58 -8.74
N LEU A 87 15.66 -11.64 -9.23
CA LEU A 87 15.99 -10.41 -8.50
C LEU A 87 14.76 -9.51 -8.37
N GLY A 88 13.94 -9.43 -9.43
CA GLY A 88 12.69 -8.68 -9.39
C GLY A 88 11.68 -9.26 -8.40
N ILE A 89 11.49 -10.58 -8.43
CA ILE A 89 10.61 -11.29 -7.48
C ILE A 89 11.12 -11.08 -6.04
N GLY A 90 12.41 -11.31 -5.82
CA GLY A 90 13.04 -11.13 -4.51
C GLY A 90 12.89 -9.72 -3.98
N ALA A 91 13.12 -8.70 -4.82
CA ALA A 91 12.99 -7.30 -4.43
C ALA A 91 11.57 -6.95 -3.98
N LEU A 92 10.54 -7.34 -4.76
CA LEU A 92 9.15 -7.08 -4.39
C LEU A 92 8.79 -7.75 -3.06
N LEU A 93 9.13 -9.03 -2.91
CA LEU A 93 8.83 -9.80 -1.71
C LEU A 93 9.52 -9.21 -0.47
N LEU A 94 10.82 -8.90 -0.56
CA LEU A 94 11.59 -8.40 0.57
C LEU A 94 11.18 -6.98 0.95
N LEU A 95 11.06 -6.06 0.00
CA LEU A 95 10.71 -4.66 0.28
C LEU A 95 9.30 -4.53 0.82
N TYR A 96 8.33 -5.20 0.20
CA TYR A 96 6.92 -5.08 0.60
C TYR A 96 6.61 -5.92 1.83
N ASN A 97 6.91 -7.22 1.80
CA ASN A 97 6.56 -8.10 2.93
C ASN A 97 7.45 -7.85 4.14
N GLY A 98 8.72 -7.48 3.95
CA GLY A 98 9.61 -7.13 5.06
C GLY A 98 9.06 -5.96 5.88
N ALA A 99 8.59 -4.91 5.21
CA ALA A 99 7.95 -3.79 5.89
C ALA A 99 6.62 -4.18 6.56
N HIS A 100 5.78 -4.98 5.89
CA HIS A 100 4.53 -5.50 6.48
C HIS A 100 4.80 -6.30 7.76
N LEU A 101 5.73 -7.26 7.71
CA LEU A 101 6.06 -8.12 8.83
C LEU A 101 6.71 -7.34 9.98
N ALA A 102 7.65 -6.45 9.68
CA ALA A 102 8.30 -5.63 10.70
C ALA A 102 7.29 -4.73 11.42
N LEU A 103 6.36 -4.12 10.67
CA LEU A 103 5.33 -3.27 11.26
C LEU A 103 4.32 -4.09 12.08
N ARG A 104 3.89 -5.25 11.57
CA ARG A 104 2.99 -6.15 12.31
C ARG A 104 3.60 -6.60 13.62
N TRP A 105 4.86 -7.05 13.58
CA TRP A 105 5.57 -7.50 14.77
C TRP A 105 5.69 -6.37 15.79
N ARG A 106 6.29 -5.23 15.39
CA ARG A 106 6.54 -4.10 16.29
C ARG A 106 5.25 -3.46 16.81
N GLY A 107 4.26 -3.34 15.93
CA GLY A 107 2.94 -2.82 16.28
C GLY A 107 2.24 -3.74 17.27
N PHE A 108 2.21 -5.05 17.01
CA PHE A 108 1.62 -6.01 17.95
C PHE A 108 2.32 -5.99 19.30
N THR A 109 3.66 -6.01 19.34
CA THR A 109 4.41 -5.96 20.61
C THR A 109 4.14 -4.68 21.39
N ALA A 110 4.09 -3.52 20.72
CA ALA A 110 3.74 -2.26 21.38
C ALA A 110 2.29 -2.25 21.88
N GLY A 111 1.37 -2.85 21.11
CA GLY A 111 -0.01 -3.02 21.52
C GLY A 111 -0.14 -3.90 22.76
N MET A 112 0.66 -4.96 22.87
CA MET A 112 0.66 -5.86 24.03
C MET A 112 1.07 -5.16 25.33
N GLU A 113 1.78 -4.02 25.29
CA GLU A 113 2.04 -3.21 26.48
C GLU A 113 0.78 -2.50 27.01
N GLY A 114 -0.24 -2.37 26.14
CA GLY A 114 -1.52 -1.76 26.43
C GLY A 114 -1.87 -0.63 25.44
N PRO A 115 -3.05 -0.01 25.61
CA PRO A 115 -3.45 1.16 24.82
C PRO A 115 -2.42 2.29 24.84
N GLU A 116 -1.76 2.48 25.99
CA GLU A 116 -0.78 3.53 26.20
C GLU A 116 0.49 3.26 25.38
N GLY A 117 0.97 2.01 25.37
CA GLY A 117 2.11 1.56 24.57
C GLY A 117 1.83 1.64 23.06
N ALA A 118 0.63 1.24 22.64
CA ALA A 118 0.16 1.40 21.26
C ALA A 118 0.22 2.88 20.81
N VAL A 119 -0.37 3.78 21.60
CA VAL A 119 -0.40 5.21 21.27
C VAL A 119 1.00 5.82 21.29
N GLY A 120 1.83 5.44 22.26
CA GLY A 120 3.23 5.90 22.35
C GLY A 120 4.03 5.49 21.11
N TRP A 121 3.95 4.22 20.72
CA TRP A 121 4.61 3.73 19.51
C TRP A 121 4.08 4.40 18.24
N LEU A 122 2.77 4.60 18.13
CA LEU A 122 2.15 5.27 17.00
C LEU A 122 2.63 6.72 16.86
N LYS A 123 2.80 7.47 17.96
CA LYS A 123 3.38 8.82 17.90
C LYS A 123 4.78 8.82 17.33
N GLY A 124 5.64 7.91 17.79
CA GLY A 124 7.01 7.76 17.28
C GLY A 124 7.06 7.28 15.83
N ALA A 125 6.21 6.32 15.47
CA ALA A 125 6.11 5.78 14.13
C ALA A 125 5.56 6.83 13.15
N ALA A 126 4.47 7.52 13.49
CA ALA A 126 3.81 8.54 12.67
C ALA A 126 4.74 9.71 12.32
N LEU A 127 5.58 10.15 13.27
CA LEU A 127 6.61 11.18 13.02
C LEU A 127 7.66 10.74 11.98
N ASN A 128 7.80 9.43 11.75
CA ASN A 128 8.82 8.86 10.88
C ASN A 128 8.24 8.20 9.60
N VAL A 129 6.92 8.30 9.37
CA VAL A 129 6.28 7.78 8.15
C VAL A 129 6.60 8.70 6.97
N ARG A 130 7.73 8.43 6.30
CA ARG A 130 8.17 9.17 5.10
C ARG A 130 7.47 8.67 3.83
N THR A 131 6.16 8.88 3.73
CA THR A 131 5.36 8.48 2.56
C THR A 131 5.82 9.20 1.30
N ASP A 132 6.14 10.48 1.40
CA ASP A 132 6.48 11.31 0.24
C ASP A 132 7.83 10.91 -0.38
N ASP A 133 8.83 10.59 0.43
CA ASP A 133 10.10 10.03 -0.05
C ASP A 133 9.91 8.76 -0.88
N ARG A 134 8.99 7.89 -0.47
CA ARG A 134 8.70 6.63 -1.19
C ARG A 134 7.98 6.91 -2.51
N LYS A 135 7.06 7.88 -2.52
CA LYS A 135 6.41 8.34 -3.75
C LYS A 135 7.43 8.97 -4.71
N LEU A 136 8.34 9.80 -4.20
CA LEU A 136 9.43 10.37 -4.97
C LEU A 136 10.33 9.29 -5.55
N LEU A 137 10.75 8.32 -4.73
CA LEU A 137 11.56 7.19 -5.18
C LEU A 137 10.82 6.37 -6.25
N SER A 138 9.52 6.10 -6.06
CA SER A 138 8.70 5.44 -7.07
C SER A 138 8.66 6.21 -8.38
N ALA A 139 8.56 7.54 -8.33
CA ALA A 139 8.55 8.39 -9.52
C ALA A 139 9.91 8.38 -10.24
N ILE A 140 11.01 8.45 -9.49
CA ILE A 140 12.38 8.37 -10.04
C ILE A 140 12.59 7.02 -10.73
N LEU A 141 12.26 5.91 -10.06
CA LEU A 141 12.40 4.57 -10.63
C LEU A 141 11.48 4.38 -11.85
N GLY A 142 10.27 4.96 -11.82
CA GLY A 142 9.35 4.93 -12.96
C GLY A 142 9.88 5.69 -14.16
N GLY A 143 10.49 6.86 -13.93
CA GLY A 143 11.18 7.63 -14.96
C GLY A 143 12.38 6.88 -15.55
N ALA A 144 13.18 6.21 -14.70
CA ALA A 144 14.28 5.36 -15.15
C ALA A 144 13.79 4.22 -16.05
N TYR A 145 12.72 3.53 -15.66
CA TYR A 145 12.10 2.48 -16.47
C TYR A 145 11.63 3.01 -17.82
N ALA A 146 10.94 4.16 -17.85
CA ALA A 146 10.48 4.80 -19.08
C ALA A 146 11.66 5.17 -20.00
N GLY A 147 12.76 5.69 -19.43
CA GLY A 147 13.98 6.02 -20.18
C GLY A 147 14.63 4.80 -20.83
N VAL A 148 14.75 3.69 -20.10
CA VAL A 148 15.28 2.42 -20.65
C VAL A 148 14.41 1.93 -21.81
N PHE A 149 13.09 2.00 -21.66
CA PHE A 149 12.15 1.59 -22.70
C PHE A 149 12.27 2.48 -23.95
N ALA A 150 12.26 3.80 -23.78
CA ALA A 150 12.43 4.75 -24.89
C ALA A 150 13.76 4.57 -25.63
N GLY A 151 14.85 4.32 -24.90
CA GLY A 151 16.16 4.04 -25.49
C GLY A 151 16.18 2.78 -26.35
N ARG A 152 15.51 1.69 -25.93
CA ARG A 152 15.39 0.47 -26.73
C ARG A 152 14.62 0.71 -28.04
N PHE A 153 13.54 1.49 -27.98
CA PHE A 153 12.77 1.86 -29.18
C PHE A 153 13.55 2.79 -30.13
N ALA A 154 14.38 3.70 -29.58
CA ALA A 154 15.26 4.56 -30.38
C ALA A 154 16.21 3.76 -31.28
N VAL A 155 16.80 2.71 -30.69
CA VAL A 155 17.76 1.82 -31.36
C VAL A 155 17.07 0.96 -32.42
N GLN A 156 15.83 0.53 -32.18
CA GLN A 156 15.11 -0.36 -33.09
C GLN A 156 14.34 0.35 -34.22
N GLY A 157 13.96 1.63 -34.05
CA GLY A 157 12.85 2.22 -34.83
C GLY A 157 13.11 3.52 -35.59
N GLY A 158 14.34 4.04 -35.70
CA GLY A 158 14.62 5.21 -36.55
C GLY A 158 15.24 6.43 -35.86
N GLY A 159 16.03 6.24 -34.80
CA GLY A 159 16.87 7.28 -34.21
C GLY A 159 16.21 8.13 -33.13
N ALA A 160 16.94 9.15 -32.66
CA ALA A 160 16.57 9.93 -31.47
C ALA A 160 15.24 10.68 -31.60
N PHE A 161 14.92 11.21 -32.79
CA PHE A 161 13.68 11.95 -33.03
C PHE A 161 12.44 11.05 -32.94
N HIS A 162 12.54 9.82 -33.47
CA HIS A 162 11.45 8.84 -33.40
C HIS A 162 11.18 8.41 -31.95
N ALA A 163 12.25 8.21 -31.16
CA ALA A 163 12.12 7.90 -29.74
C ALA A 163 11.51 9.03 -28.93
N LEU A 164 11.91 10.28 -29.21
CA LEU A 164 11.33 11.46 -28.56
C LEU A 164 9.82 11.57 -28.87
N ALA A 165 9.41 11.35 -30.12
CA ALA A 165 8.01 11.38 -30.52
C ALA A 165 7.17 10.34 -29.74
N TRP A 166 7.64 9.09 -29.66
CA TRP A 166 6.95 8.04 -28.89
C TRP A 166 6.95 8.28 -27.39
N PHE A 167 8.02 8.84 -26.84
CA PHE A 167 8.08 9.23 -25.44
C PHE A 167 7.02 10.30 -25.14
N LEU A 168 6.95 11.37 -25.95
CA LEU A 168 5.97 12.45 -25.78
C LEU A 168 4.53 11.94 -25.96
N PHE A 169 4.29 11.07 -26.95
CA PHE A 169 2.99 10.42 -27.13
C PHE A 169 2.59 9.60 -25.90
N SER A 170 3.51 8.80 -25.37
CA SER A 170 3.28 8.00 -24.17
C SER A 170 3.01 8.86 -22.94
N ALA A 171 3.75 9.96 -22.76
CA ALA A 171 3.52 10.92 -21.68
C ALA A 171 2.15 11.59 -21.79
N ALA A 172 1.73 11.97 -23.00
CA ALA A 172 0.41 12.53 -23.25
C ALA A 172 -0.71 11.51 -22.94
N ALA A 173 -0.53 10.24 -23.32
CA ALA A 173 -1.45 9.17 -23.00
C ALA A 173 -1.58 8.96 -21.47
N VAL A 174 -0.46 8.92 -20.74
CA VAL A 174 -0.46 8.84 -19.26
C VAL A 174 -1.18 10.03 -18.64
N HIS A 175 -0.97 11.25 -19.15
CA HIS A 175 -1.68 12.43 -18.68
C HIS A 175 -3.19 12.33 -18.93
N LEU A 176 -3.61 11.92 -20.12
CA LEU A 176 -5.01 11.70 -20.47
C LEU A 176 -5.66 10.68 -19.52
N PHE A 177 -5.03 9.52 -19.29
CA PHE A 177 -5.57 8.53 -18.35
C PHE A 177 -5.62 9.04 -16.93
N SER A 178 -4.64 9.81 -16.50
CA SER A 178 -4.66 10.46 -15.18
C SER A 178 -5.86 11.40 -15.03
N VAL A 179 -6.22 12.14 -16.09
CA VAL A 179 -7.42 12.99 -16.12
C VAL A 179 -8.70 12.15 -16.13
N LEU A 180 -8.78 11.08 -16.94
CA LEU A 180 -9.95 10.19 -16.99
C LEU A 180 -10.22 9.51 -15.65
N LEU A 181 -9.18 9.01 -14.98
CA LEU A 181 -9.29 8.42 -13.64
C LEU A 181 -9.74 9.45 -12.60
N ARG A 182 -9.27 10.71 -12.69
CA ARG A 182 -9.78 11.80 -11.84
C ARG A 182 -11.24 12.14 -12.08
N LYS A 183 -11.76 11.87 -13.28
CA LYS A 183 -13.18 11.99 -13.62
C LYS A 183 -13.99 10.74 -13.27
N ALA A 184 -13.42 9.84 -12.46
CA ALA A 184 -14.06 8.60 -12.01
C ALA A 184 -14.48 7.63 -13.13
N VAL A 185 -13.85 7.72 -14.30
CA VAL A 185 -13.96 6.67 -15.33
C VAL A 185 -13.30 5.41 -14.79
N SER A 186 -13.97 4.27 -14.86
CA SER A 186 -13.45 3.04 -14.28
C SER A 186 -12.22 2.55 -15.05
N PRO A 187 -11.21 1.95 -14.38
CA PRO A 187 -10.06 1.37 -15.06
C PRO A 187 -10.45 0.30 -16.09
N SER A 188 -11.52 -0.46 -15.84
CA SER A 188 -12.05 -1.48 -16.74
C SER A 188 -12.60 -0.90 -18.05
N GLU A 189 -13.28 0.25 -17.99
CA GLU A 189 -13.76 0.94 -19.20
C GLU A 189 -12.59 1.44 -20.04
N ILE A 190 -11.58 2.03 -19.40
CA ILE A 190 -10.35 2.48 -20.09
C ILE A 190 -9.67 1.32 -20.79
N LEU A 191 -9.50 0.19 -20.10
CA LEU A 191 -8.90 -1.03 -20.66
C LEU A 191 -9.71 -1.58 -21.83
N SER A 192 -11.04 -1.61 -21.72
CA SER A 192 -11.93 -2.11 -22.77
C SER A 192 -11.86 -1.23 -24.02
N PHE A 193 -11.83 0.09 -23.84
CA PHE A 193 -11.65 1.05 -24.94
C PHE A 193 -10.28 0.87 -25.62
N LEU A 194 -9.20 0.75 -24.84
CA LEU A 194 -7.86 0.49 -25.38
C LEU A 194 -7.78 -0.81 -26.17
N LEU A 195 -8.40 -1.87 -25.65
CA LEU A 195 -8.48 -3.16 -26.34
C LEU A 195 -9.22 -3.02 -27.67
N PHE A 196 -10.37 -2.33 -27.67
CA PHE A 196 -11.16 -2.08 -28.88
C PHE A 196 -10.36 -1.30 -29.93
N VAL A 197 -9.70 -0.21 -29.54
CA VAL A 197 -8.82 0.56 -30.43
C VAL A 197 -7.67 -0.31 -30.95
N GLY A 198 -7.05 -1.12 -30.10
CA GLY A 198 -5.98 -2.04 -30.48
C GLY A 198 -6.43 -3.07 -31.53
N VAL A 199 -7.63 -3.65 -31.36
CA VAL A 199 -8.22 -4.57 -32.35
C VAL A 199 -8.45 -3.86 -33.68
N LEU A 200 -9.00 -2.64 -33.68
CA LEU A 200 -9.23 -1.88 -34.92
C LEU A 200 -7.94 -1.54 -35.68
N ILE A 201 -6.85 -1.26 -34.96
CA ILE A 201 -5.54 -0.99 -35.56
C ILE A 201 -4.98 -2.27 -36.18
N LEU A 202 -5.05 -3.39 -35.47
CA LEU A 202 -4.51 -4.69 -35.92
C LEU A 202 -5.37 -5.38 -36.99
N TRP A 203 -6.63 -4.99 -37.14
CA TRP A 203 -7.54 -5.49 -38.16
C TRP A 203 -7.26 -4.90 -39.55
N ARG A 204 -6.48 -3.82 -39.64
CA ARG A 204 -5.98 -3.27 -40.91
C ARG A 204 -4.72 -3.96 -41.35
#